data_AF-A0A7J5YVG3-F1
#
_entry.id   AF-A0A7J5YVG3-F1
#
_cell.length_a   1.000
_cell.length_b   1.000
_cell.length_c   1.000
_cell.angle_alpha   90.00
_cell.angle_beta   90.00
_cell.angle_gamma   90.00
#
_symmetry.space_group_name_H-M   'P 1'
#
loop_
_entity.id
_entity.type
_entity.pdbx_description
1 polymer ?
#
loop_
_entity_poly.entity_id
_entity_poly.type
_entity_poly.pdbx_seq_one_letter_code
_entity_poly.pdbx_strand_id
1 'polypeptide(L)'
;MKLKHEPFTTFFLNFQGGKFDHADRTFSSVARAWRNCQRDTSDVKELIPEFYYLPEMFVNANSYNLGVMEEGVMVSDVELPPWAKSPEEFVRNNRLFFLLPEPPAPPTCPSSHIAVSAKVV
;
A
#
# COMPACT_ATOMS: atom_id res chain seq x y z
N MET A 1 0.38 6.29 3.50
CA MET A 1 -0.12 5.60 2.29
C MET A 1 -0.10 6.49 1.05
N LYS A 2 -0.59 7.74 1.08
CA LYS A 2 -0.68 8.63 -0.10
C LYS A 2 0.62 9.38 -0.49
N LEU A 3 1.79 8.95 0.00
CA LEU A 3 3.03 9.74 -0.08
C LEU A 3 3.48 10.07 -1.52
N LYS A 4 3.08 9.25 -2.49
CA LYS A 4 3.56 9.32 -3.88
C LYS A 4 2.66 10.17 -4.79
N HIS A 5 1.57 10.71 -4.28
CA HIS A 5 0.57 11.42 -5.06
C HIS A 5 0.39 12.85 -4.53
N GLU A 6 0.48 13.85 -5.41
CA GLU A 6 0.18 15.24 -5.05
C GLU A 6 -1.32 15.46 -4.77
N PRO A 7 -1.71 16.37 -3.86
CA PRO A 7 -0.87 17.29 -3.08
C PRO A 7 -0.30 16.66 -1.79
N PHE A 8 -0.51 15.36 -1.54
CA PHE A 8 -0.15 14.73 -0.28
C PHE A 8 1.36 14.66 -0.06
N THR A 9 2.16 14.53 -1.13
CA THR A 9 3.62 14.66 -1.05
C THR A 9 4.01 16.03 -0.51
N THR A 10 3.47 17.10 -1.09
CA THR A 10 3.74 18.48 -0.64
C THR A 10 3.36 18.68 0.83
N PHE A 11 2.18 18.21 1.24
CA PHE A 11 1.78 18.28 2.65
C PHE A 11 2.69 17.49 3.57
N PHE A 12 3.14 16.31 3.16
CA PHE A 12 4.06 15.49 3.93
C PHE A 12 5.41 16.19 4.14
N LEU A 13 5.99 16.73 3.06
CA LEU A 13 7.25 17.46 3.12
C LEU A 13 7.14 18.70 3.99
N ASN A 14 6.05 19.46 3.88
CA ASN A 14 5.81 20.63 4.73
C ASN A 14 5.77 20.26 6.22
N PHE A 15 5.18 19.12 6.57
CA PHE A 15 5.10 18.66 7.96
C PHE A 15 6.43 18.11 8.48
N GLN A 16 7.28 17.56 7.60
CA GLN A 16 8.56 16.93 7.94
C GLN A 16 9.79 17.85 7.70
N GLY A 17 9.58 19.17 7.61
CA GLY A 17 10.68 20.12 7.43
C GLY A 17 11.41 20.00 6.08
N GLY A 18 10.67 19.63 5.03
CA GLY A 18 11.14 19.56 3.65
C GLY A 18 11.86 18.25 3.27
N LYS A 19 11.79 17.22 4.11
CA LYS A 19 12.46 15.92 3.86
C LYS A 19 11.49 14.75 3.94
N PHE A 20 11.80 13.69 3.21
CA PHE A 20 11.10 12.42 3.36
C PHE A 20 11.49 11.75 4.69
N ASP A 21 10.57 10.93 5.21
CA ASP A 21 10.82 10.16 6.43
C ASP A 21 11.79 9.00 6.15
N HIS A 22 12.23 8.30 7.20
CA HIS A 22 13.03 7.09 7.07
C HIS A 22 12.37 6.08 6.13
N ALA A 23 13.17 5.51 5.22
CA ALA A 23 12.73 4.58 4.20
C ALA A 23 11.95 3.38 4.78
N ASP A 24 12.38 2.85 5.93
CA ASP A 24 11.75 1.73 6.62
C ASP A 24 10.36 2.01 7.20
N ARG A 25 10.04 3.28 7.45
CA ARG A 25 8.71 3.73 7.89
C ARG A 25 7.80 4.10 6.72
N THR A 26 8.36 4.21 5.52
CA THR A 26 7.61 4.57 4.32
C THR A 26 6.76 3.40 3.84
N PHE A 27 5.56 3.69 3.36
CA PHE A 27 4.70 2.69 2.75
C PHE A 27 5.29 2.22 1.40
N SER A 28 5.96 1.08 1.43
CA SER A 28 6.73 0.49 0.34
C SER A 28 6.19 -0.86 -0.13
N SER A 29 5.41 -1.58 0.69
CA SER A 29 4.90 -2.92 0.34
C SER A 29 3.55 -3.19 1.00
N VAL A 30 2.59 -3.69 0.22
CA VAL A 30 1.26 -4.06 0.72
C VAL A 30 1.38 -5.23 1.70
N ALA A 31 2.22 -6.23 1.37
CA ALA A 31 2.42 -7.41 2.20
C ALA A 31 3.11 -7.08 3.53
N ARG A 32 4.12 -6.17 3.51
CA ARG A 32 4.79 -5.70 4.74
C ARG A 32 3.81 -4.93 5.63
N ALA A 33 3.06 -3.98 5.07
CA ALA A 33 2.09 -3.20 5.82
C ALA A 33 1.02 -4.09 6.48
N TRP A 34 0.47 -5.05 5.73
CA TRP A 34 -0.48 -6.03 6.26
C TRP A 34 0.10 -6.84 7.42
N ARG A 35 1.32 -7.38 7.24
CA ARG A 35 2.00 -8.18 8.27
C ARG A 35 2.26 -7.38 9.54
N ASN A 36 2.62 -6.11 9.40
CA ASN A 36 2.85 -5.23 10.55
C ASN A 36 1.57 -5.04 11.36
N CYS A 37 0.45 -4.75 10.69
CA CYS A 37 -0.85 -4.59 11.37
C CYS A 37 -1.31 -5.85 12.11
N GLN A 38 -0.88 -7.05 11.69
CA GLN A 38 -1.21 -8.30 12.38
C GLN A 38 -0.31 -8.60 13.58
N ARG A 39 0.90 -8.04 13.63
CA ARG A 39 1.92 -8.40 14.63
C ARG A 39 2.14 -7.34 15.67
N ASP A 40 1.98 -6.08 15.29
CA ASP A 40 2.17 -4.93 16.15
C ASP A 40 0.81 -4.38 16.57
N THR A 41 0.47 -4.56 17.84
CA THR A 41 -0.79 -4.08 18.42
C THR A 41 -0.90 -2.55 18.44
N SER A 42 0.21 -1.83 18.24
CA SER A 42 0.20 -0.38 18.10
C SER A 42 0.00 0.08 16.65
N ASP A 43 0.14 -0.82 15.69
CA ASP A 43 0.13 -0.50 14.26
C ASP A 43 -1.22 -0.81 13.60
N VAL A 44 -2.27 -0.12 14.05
CA VAL A 44 -3.62 -0.26 13.49
C VAL A 44 -3.75 0.63 12.25
N LYS A 45 -4.11 0.03 11.11
CA LYS A 45 -4.37 0.77 9.85
C LYS A 45 -5.66 0.31 9.21
N GLU A 46 -6.46 1.28 8.77
CA GLU A 46 -7.64 1.04 7.94
C GLU A 46 -7.35 1.31 6.47
N LEU A 47 -8.01 0.55 5.59
CA LEU A 47 -7.93 0.78 4.15
C LEU A 47 -8.68 2.06 3.78
N ILE A 48 -7.96 2.98 3.13
CA ILE A 48 -8.53 4.21 2.60
C ILE A 48 -9.22 3.96 1.24
N PRO A 49 -10.19 4.79 0.83
CA PRO A 49 -10.93 4.63 -0.42
C PRO A 49 -10.04 4.48 -1.68
N GLU A 50 -8.86 5.11 -1.69
CA GLU A 50 -7.92 5.08 -2.80
C GLU A 50 -7.45 3.67 -3.17
N PHE A 51 -7.48 2.70 -2.24
CA PHE A 51 -7.18 1.29 -2.53
C PHE A 51 -8.16 0.64 -3.52
N TYR A 52 -9.33 1.25 -3.74
CA TYR A 52 -10.42 0.71 -4.56
C TYR A 52 -10.64 1.47 -5.87
N TYR A 53 -9.95 2.59 -6.10
CA TYR A 53 -10.09 3.33 -7.35
C TYR A 53 -8.84 4.07 -7.87
N LEU A 54 -7.76 4.22 -7.08
CA LEU A 54 -6.62 5.07 -7.43
C LEU A 54 -5.30 4.28 -7.56
N PRO A 55 -5.04 3.64 -8.72
CA PRO A 55 -3.82 2.86 -8.95
C PRO A 55 -2.53 3.71 -8.85
N GLU A 56 -2.61 4.99 -9.15
CA GLU A 56 -1.50 5.95 -9.12
C GLU A 56 -0.88 6.07 -7.73
N MET A 57 -1.62 5.76 -6.67
CA MET A 57 -1.10 5.76 -5.29
C MET A 57 0.03 4.75 -5.09
N PHE A 58 0.09 3.68 -5.89
CA PHE A 58 1.09 2.63 -5.78
C PHE A 58 2.33 2.87 -6.65
N VAL A 59 2.32 3.93 -7.48
CA VAL A 59 3.38 4.23 -8.43
C VAL A 59 4.09 5.51 -8.02
N ASN A 60 5.41 5.49 -8.04
CA ASN A 60 6.25 6.67 -7.87
C ASN A 60 6.39 7.42 -9.21
N ALA A 61 5.27 7.91 -9.74
CA ALA A 61 5.21 8.54 -11.07
C ALA A 61 6.14 9.78 -11.18
N ASN A 62 6.33 10.49 -10.07
CA ASN A 62 7.18 11.68 -10.00
C ASN A 62 8.65 11.36 -9.70
N SER A 63 9.04 10.08 -9.63
CA SER A 63 10.41 9.62 -9.39
C SER A 63 11.05 10.24 -8.13
N TYR A 64 10.27 10.35 -7.05
CA TYR A 64 10.78 10.87 -5.78
C TYR A 64 11.88 9.96 -5.22
N ASN A 65 12.91 10.57 -4.61
CA ASN A 65 13.91 9.83 -3.86
C ASN A 65 13.37 9.55 -2.45
N LEU A 66 12.83 8.35 -2.25
CA LEU A 66 12.26 7.89 -0.97
C LEU A 66 13.29 7.19 -0.07
N GLY A 67 14.56 7.19 -0.48
CA GLY A 67 15.65 6.58 0.26
C GLY A 67 15.82 5.07 0.04
N VAL A 68 16.66 4.49 0.87
CA VAL A 68 17.03 3.07 0.85
C VAL A 68 16.78 2.50 2.25
N MET A 69 16.09 1.37 2.33
CA MET A 69 15.85 0.66 3.59
C MET A 69 17.17 0.15 4.17
N GLU A 70 17.19 -0.19 5.46
CA GLU A 70 18.36 -0.79 6.12
C GLU A 70 18.84 -2.08 5.44
N GLU A 71 17.92 -2.83 4.82
CA GLU A 71 18.20 -4.04 4.04
C GLU A 71 18.85 -3.75 2.67
N GLY A 72 19.07 -2.48 2.32
CA GLY A 72 19.66 -2.07 1.05
C GLY A 72 18.65 -1.96 -0.11
N VAL A 73 17.35 -2.16 0.17
CA VAL A 73 16.28 -2.08 -0.84
C VAL A 73 15.90 -0.62 -1.09
N MET A 74 16.00 -0.17 -2.33
CA MET A 74 15.57 1.18 -2.73
C MET A 74 14.05 1.29 -2.68
N VAL A 75 13.54 2.35 -2.06
CA VAL A 75 12.11 2.63 -2.02
C VAL A 75 11.71 3.42 -3.26
N SER A 76 10.85 2.85 -4.10
CA SER A 76 10.24 3.55 -5.24
C SER A 76 8.76 3.19 -5.32
N ASP A 77 8.34 2.33 -6.26
CA ASP A 77 6.96 1.87 -6.37
C ASP A 77 6.59 1.00 -5.18
N VAL A 78 5.28 0.90 -4.90
CA VAL A 78 4.80 0.00 -3.85
C VAL A 78 4.83 -1.42 -4.37
N GLU A 79 5.49 -2.31 -3.64
CA GLU A 79 5.48 -3.74 -3.91
C GLU A 79 4.06 -4.30 -3.73
N LEU A 80 3.51 -4.77 -4.85
CA LEU A 80 2.20 -5.40 -4.91
C LEU A 80 2.30 -6.90 -4.63
N PRO A 81 1.22 -7.53 -4.15
CA PRO A 81 1.16 -8.98 -4.02
C PRO A 81 1.38 -9.68 -5.37
N PRO A 82 1.92 -10.92 -5.39
CA PRO A 82 2.29 -11.63 -6.62
C PRO A 82 1.12 -11.92 -7.58
N TRP A 83 -0.12 -11.84 -7.08
CA TRP A 83 -1.33 -12.02 -7.89
C TRP A 83 -1.73 -10.76 -8.68
N ALA A 84 -1.17 -9.59 -8.35
CA ALA A 84 -1.40 -8.34 -9.06
C ALA A 84 -0.18 -8.01 -9.91
N LYS A 85 -0.34 -8.08 -11.24
CA LYS A 85 0.74 -7.75 -12.18
C LYS A 85 0.90 -6.25 -12.39
N SER A 86 -0.14 -5.48 -12.07
CA SER A 86 -0.13 -4.03 -12.17
C SER A 86 -0.97 -3.38 -11.06
N PRO A 87 -0.72 -2.10 -10.73
CA PRO A 87 -1.56 -1.33 -9.81
C PRO A 87 -3.04 -1.31 -10.20
N GLU A 88 -3.34 -1.25 -11.50
CA GLU A 88 -4.71 -1.27 -12.01
C GLU A 88 -5.39 -2.62 -11.75
N GLU A 89 -4.65 -3.72 -11.89
CA GLU A 89 -5.17 -5.05 -11.55
C GLU A 89 -5.40 -5.20 -10.05
N PHE A 90 -4.48 -4.70 -9.23
CA PHE A 90 -4.64 -4.67 -7.78
C PHE A 90 -5.92 -3.92 -7.36
N VAL A 91 -6.09 -2.70 -7.85
CA VAL A 91 -7.26 -1.85 -7.55
C VAL A 91 -8.55 -2.47 -8.06
N ARG A 92 -8.55 -3.02 -9.29
CA ARG A 92 -9.72 -3.70 -9.86
C ARG A 92 -10.15 -4.88 -9.01
N ASN A 93 -9.21 -5.71 -8.58
CA ASN A 93 -9.51 -6.87 -7.74
C ASN A 93 -10.03 -6.45 -6.36
N ASN A 94 -9.44 -5.42 -5.75
CA ASN A 94 -9.94 -4.86 -4.48
C ASN A 94 -11.36 -4.31 -4.62
N ARG A 95 -11.66 -3.62 -5.73
CA ARG A 95 -13.00 -3.11 -6.01
C ARG A 95 -14.01 -4.24 -6.20
N LEU A 96 -13.65 -5.28 -6.95
CA LEU A 96 -14.51 -6.46 -7.11
C LEU A 96 -14.76 -7.14 -5.77
N PHE A 97 -13.71 -7.32 -4.98
CA PHE A 97 -13.79 -7.89 -3.65
C PHE A 97 -14.78 -7.12 -2.75
N PHE A 98 -14.68 -5.79 -2.75
CA PHE A 98 -15.55 -4.94 -1.93
C PHE A 98 -17.04 -4.97 -2.36
N LEU A 99 -17.31 -5.19 -3.65
CA LEU A 99 -18.65 -5.13 -4.22
C LEU A 99 -19.38 -6.48 -4.27
N LEU A 100 -18.66 -7.60 -4.12
CA LEU A 100 -19.25 -8.93 -4.23
C LEU A 100 -19.69 -9.47 -2.87
N PRO A 101 -20.88 -10.09 -2.77
CA PRO A 101 -21.33 -10.75 -1.55
C PRO A 101 -20.46 -11.97 -1.22
N GLU A 102 -19.89 -12.62 -2.24
CA GLU A 102 -18.92 -13.71 -2.14
C GLU A 102 -17.75 -13.40 -3.10
N PRO A 103 -16.59 -12.96 -2.59
CA PRO A 103 -15.46 -12.58 -3.42
C PRO A 103 -14.82 -13.81 -4.07
N PRO A 104 -14.43 -13.74 -5.36
CA PRO A 104 -13.75 -14.84 -6.03
C PRO A 104 -12.41 -15.12 -5.33
N ALA A 105 -12.14 -16.40 -5.07
CA ALA A 105 -10.88 -16.81 -4.46
C ALA A 105 -9.69 -16.28 -5.30
N PRO A 106 -8.71 -15.60 -4.68
CA PRO A 106 -7.60 -15.04 -5.44
C PRO A 106 -6.82 -16.17 -6.13
N PRO A 107 -6.50 -16.02 -7.43
CA PRO A 107 -5.73 -17.03 -8.14
C PRO A 107 -4.34 -17.10 -7.50
N THR A 108 -4.02 -18.22 -6.84
CA THR A 108 -2.69 -18.62 -6.32
C THR A 108 -2.20 -18.08 -4.97
N CYS A 109 -3.03 -17.48 -4.10
CA CYS A 109 -2.57 -17.14 -2.75
C CYS A 109 -2.89 -18.25 -1.72
N PRO A 110 -1.91 -18.83 -1.01
CA PRO A 110 -2.16 -19.73 0.13
C PRO A 110 -2.67 -18.99 1.37
N SER A 111 -2.77 -17.66 1.32
CA SER A 111 -3.38 -16.86 2.37
C SER A 111 -4.63 -16.18 1.85
N SER A 112 -5.76 -16.80 2.16
CA SER A 112 -7.12 -16.23 2.21
C SER A 112 -7.26 -14.98 3.11
N HIS A 113 -6.16 -14.33 3.49
CA HIS A 113 -6.11 -13.25 4.48
C HIS A 113 -5.76 -11.88 3.88
N ILE A 114 -5.12 -11.80 2.70
CA ILE A 114 -4.73 -10.51 2.12
C ILE A 114 -5.95 -9.78 1.51
N ALA A 115 -6.98 -10.52 1.12
CA ALA A 115 -8.22 -10.00 0.59
C ALA A 115 -9.40 -10.54 1.41
N VAL A 116 -9.50 -10.12 2.69
CA VAL A 116 -10.75 -9.74 3.39
C VAL A 116 -10.32 -9.20 4.76
N SER A 117 -10.10 -7.89 4.88
CA SER A 117 -10.55 -7.23 6.10
C SER A 117 -10.89 -5.79 5.79
N ALA A 118 -11.94 -5.63 4.99
CA ALA A 118 -12.81 -4.48 5.14
C ALA A 118 -13.62 -4.66 6.44
N LYS A 119 -12.94 -4.65 7.59
CA LYS A 119 -13.45 -4.38 8.94
C LYS A 119 -12.39 -4.74 9.98
N VAL A 120 -11.83 -3.70 10.61
CA VAL A 120 -11.70 -3.60 12.06
C VAL A 120 -11.20 -4.86 12.78
N VAL A 121 -9.95 -4.83 13.18
CA VAL A 121 -9.65 -5.01 14.61
C VAL A 121 -8.89 -3.77 15.06
#